data_AF-A0AAD9GHK6-F1
#
_entry.id   AF-A0AAD9GHK6-F1
#
_cell.length_a   1.000
_cell.length_b   1.000
_cell.length_c   1.000
_cell.angle_alpha   90.00
_cell.angle_beta   90.00
_cell.angle_gamma   90.00
#
_symmetry.space_group_name_H-M   'P 1'
#
loop_
_entity.id
_entity.type
_entity.pdbx_description
1 polymer ?
#
loop_
_entity_poly.entity_id
_entity_poly.type
_entity_poly.pdbx_seq_one_letter_code
_entity_poly.pdbx_strand_id
1 'polypeptide(L)'
;MLKKMTEETQKFFEAIGFRMNRDKSATNSPECSNAAKLLEGTGTYKYLGITEDGNSRTSAVMLEEIIRVIVKRVHTLTKTDDLSA
;
A
#
# COMPACT_ATOMS: atom_id res chain seq x y z
N MET A 1 -13.42 9.70 16.51
CA MET A 1 -13.60 8.23 16.39
C MET A 1 -12.32 7.55 15.94
N LEU A 2 -11.71 7.97 14.82
CA LEU A 2 -10.51 7.36 14.26
C LEU A 2 -9.31 7.32 15.20
N LYS A 3 -9.00 8.42 15.90
CA LYS A 3 -7.93 8.47 16.91
C LYS A 3 -8.03 7.34 17.95
N LYS A 4 -9.22 7.12 18.52
CA LYS A 4 -9.45 6.04 19.50
C LYS A 4 -9.21 4.66 18.88
N MET A 5 -9.65 4.44 17.65
CA MET A 5 -9.42 3.18 16.92
C MET A 5 -7.92 2.94 16.71
N THR A 6 -7.17 3.97 16.33
CA THR A 6 -5.71 3.91 16.17
C THR A 6 -5.02 3.57 17.49
N GLU A 7 -5.42 4.22 18.58
CA GLU A 7 -4.90 3.96 19.93
C GLU A 7 -5.18 2.52 20.39
N GLU A 8 -6.41 2.02 20.24
CA GLU A 8 -6.76 0.64 20.60
C GLU A 8 -6.05 -0.39 19.71
N THR A 9 -5.89 -0.10 18.42
CA THR A 9 -5.12 -0.97 17.51
C THR A 9 -3.66 -1.05 17.92
N GLN A 10 -3.07 0.07 18.32
CA GLN A 10 -1.68 0.08 18.79
C GLN A 10 -1.51 -0.73 20.09
N LYS A 11 -2.43 -0.58 21.06
CA LYS A 11 -2.45 -1.41 22.28
C LYS A 11 -2.57 -2.89 21.96
N PHE A 12 -3.42 -3.25 21.00
CA PHE A 12 -3.55 -4.65 20.56
C PHE A 12 -2.22 -5.18 20.01
N PHE A 13 -1.57 -4.45 19.11
CA PHE A 13 -0.26 -4.84 18.57
C PHE A 13 0.78 -5.04 19.68
N GLU A 14 0.87 -4.09 20.62
CA GLU A 14 1.79 -4.18 21.75
C GLU A 14 1.51 -5.42 22.64
N ALA A 15 0.24 -5.73 22.89
CA ALA A 15 -0.17 -6.89 23.69
C ALA A 15 0.23 -8.24 23.06
N ILE A 16 0.30 -8.32 21.73
CA ILE A 16 0.74 -9.53 21.01
C ILE A 16 2.24 -9.50 20.63
N GLY A 17 3.00 -8.51 21.12
CA GLY A 17 4.44 -8.40 20.87
C GLY A 17 4.82 -7.78 19.52
N PHE A 18 3.88 -7.13 18.85
CA PHE A 18 4.10 -6.41 17.59
C PHE A 18 4.18 -4.90 17.80
N ARG A 19 4.68 -4.19 16.78
CA ARG A 19 4.69 -2.73 16.72
C ARG A 19 4.20 -2.26 15.36
N MET A 20 3.41 -1.20 15.35
CA MET A 20 2.97 -0.57 14.12
C MET A 20 4.14 0.16 13.46
N ASN A 21 4.32 -0.02 12.15
CA ASN A 21 5.36 0.68 11.40
C ASN A 21 4.81 1.97 10.80
N ARG A 22 5.06 3.09 11.47
CA ARG A 22 4.58 4.41 11.04
C ARG A 22 4.96 4.76 9.60
N ASP A 23 6.15 4.38 9.15
CA ASP A 23 6.65 4.73 7.81
C ASP A 23 5.98 3.90 6.70
N LYS A 24 5.41 2.74 7.05
CA LYS A 24 4.62 1.89 6.15
C LYS A 24 3.11 2.09 6.30
N SER A 25 2.66 2.69 7.40
CA SER A 25 1.26 3.04 7.64
C SER A 25 0.92 4.41 7.07
N ALA A 26 -0.31 4.60 6.58
CA ALA A 26 -0.78 5.86 6.04
C ALA A 26 -2.12 6.29 6.68
N THR A 27 -2.34 7.60 6.79
CA THR A 27 -3.60 8.20 7.26
C THR A 27 -3.91 9.46 6.45
N ASN A 28 -5.18 9.77 6.22
CA ASN A 28 -5.63 11.06 5.69
C ASN A 28 -6.12 12.02 6.80
N SER A 29 -6.11 11.54 8.05
CA SER A 29 -6.56 12.27 9.24
C SER A 29 -5.34 12.71 10.06
N PRO A 30 -5.13 14.03 10.26
CA PRO A 30 -4.01 14.57 11.05
C PRO A 30 -3.96 14.04 12.48
N GLU A 31 -5.11 13.69 13.06
CA GLU A 31 -5.26 13.17 14.42
C GLU A 31 -4.56 11.82 14.64
N CYS A 32 -4.21 11.10 13.57
CA CYS A 32 -3.52 9.81 13.60
C CYS A 32 -2.07 9.88 13.08
N SER A 33 -1.53 11.08 12.86
CA SER A 33 -0.18 11.31 12.29
C SER A 33 0.98 10.79 13.18
N ASN A 34 0.70 10.54 14.45
CA ASN A 34 1.62 9.91 15.40
C ASN A 34 1.85 8.42 15.11
N ALA A 35 0.85 7.72 14.59
CA ALA A 35 0.90 6.27 14.35
C ALA A 35 1.10 5.92 12.86
N ALA A 36 0.73 6.82 11.95
CA ALA A 36 0.82 6.62 10.51
C ALA A 36 1.27 7.91 9.80
N LYS A 37 1.89 7.78 8.63
CA LYS A 37 2.27 8.94 7.80
C LYS A 37 1.01 9.62 7.25
N LEU A 38 0.89 10.94 7.46
CA LEU A 38 -0.18 11.72 6.88
C LEU A 38 0.00 11.86 5.36
N LEU A 39 -1.05 11.57 4.60
CA LEU A 39 -1.11 11.76 3.15
C LEU A 39 -1.50 13.20 2.85
N GLU A 40 -0.52 14.05 2.57
CA GLU A 40 -0.72 15.46 2.19
C GLU A 40 -0.39 15.69 0.71
N GLY A 41 -1.11 16.61 0.06
CA GLY A 41 -0.84 17.03 -1.31
C GLY A 41 -0.88 15.87 -2.32
N THR A 42 0.26 15.59 -2.95
CA THR A 42 0.44 14.48 -3.91
C THR A 42 0.81 13.16 -3.23
N GLY A 43 0.70 13.08 -1.90
CA GLY A 43 0.92 11.86 -1.14
C GLY A 43 0.00 10.73 -1.59
N THR A 44 0.58 9.57 -1.85
CA THR A 44 -0.15 8.36 -2.26
C THR A 44 0.17 7.21 -1.32
N TYR A 45 -0.76 6.26 -1.27
CA TYR A 45 -0.59 5.00 -0.55
C TYR A 45 -0.89 3.83 -1.48
N LYS A 46 -0.09 2.76 -1.38
CA LYS A 46 -0.28 1.55 -2.18
C LYS A 46 -0.91 0.47 -1.31
N TYR A 47 -2.18 0.17 -1.56
CA TYR A 47 -2.89 -0.93 -0.93
C TYR A 47 -3.02 -2.11 -1.89
N LEU A 48 -2.45 -3.27 -1.53
CA LEU A 48 -2.50 -4.51 -2.32
C LEU A 48 -2.12 -4.34 -3.81
N GLY A 49 -1.16 -3.45 -4.09
CA GLY A 49 -0.70 -3.17 -5.45
C GLY A 49 -1.41 -2.01 -6.14
N ILE A 50 -2.53 -1.53 -5.59
CA ILE A 50 -3.30 -0.40 -6.12
C ILE A 50 -2.84 0.88 -5.42
N THR A 51 -2.50 1.91 -6.19
CA THR A 51 -2.08 3.21 -5.63
C THR A 51 -3.27 4.15 -5.58
N GLU A 52 -3.53 4.70 -4.39
CA GLU A 52 -4.60 5.64 -4.09
C GLU A 52 -4.03 6.97 -3.58
N ASP A 53 -4.73 8.07 -3.84
CA ASP A 53 -4.44 9.39 -3.27
C ASP A 53 -5.05 9.58 -1.87
N GLY A 54 -4.81 10.73 -1.24
CA GLY A 54 -5.40 11.06 0.07
C GLY A 54 -6.94 11.11 0.11
N ASN A 55 -7.60 11.13 -1.06
CA ASN A 55 -9.06 11.07 -1.20
C ASN A 55 -9.56 9.64 -1.49
N SER A 56 -8.69 8.63 -1.34
CA SER A 56 -8.99 7.22 -1.66
C SER A 56 -9.39 7.00 -3.13
N ARG A 57 -8.88 7.84 -4.04
CA ARG A 57 -9.11 7.68 -5.48
C ARG A 57 -7.91 7.00 -6.12
N THR A 58 -8.19 6.01 -6.94
CA THR A 58 -7.17 5.37 -7.77
C THR A 58 -6.76 6.29 -8.91
N SER A 59 -5.47 6.36 -9.22
CA SER A 59 -5.00 7.06 -10.42
C SER A 59 -5.48 6.35 -11.69
N ALA A 60 -5.89 7.09 -12.72
CA ALA A 60 -6.25 6.54 -14.03
C ALA A 60 -5.10 5.72 -14.67
N VAL A 61 -3.85 6.07 -14.34
CA VAL A 61 -2.63 5.39 -14.81
C VAL A 61 -2.46 3.99 -14.18
N MET A 62 -3.16 3.70 -13.07
CA MET A 62 -3.03 2.39 -12.40
C MET A 62 -3.50 1.23 -13.27
N LEU A 63 -4.54 1.40 -14.08
CA LEU A 63 -5.01 0.35 -14.98
C LEU A 63 -3.94 0.02 -16.03
N GLU A 64 -3.35 1.04 -16.63
CA GLU A 64 -2.26 0.87 -17.60
C GLU A 64 -1.06 0.16 -16.98
N GLU A 65 -0.69 0.52 -15.75
CA GLU A 65 0.41 -0.11 -15.03
C GLU A 65 0.12 -1.59 -14.70
N ILE A 66 -1.10 -1.92 -14.29
CA ILE A 66 -1.53 -3.31 -14.05
C ILE A 66 -1.43 -4.12 -15.35
N ILE A 67 -1.96 -3.59 -16.45
CA ILE A 67 -1.87 -4.23 -17.78
C ILE A 67 -0.41 -4.45 -18.16
N ARG A 68 0.44 -3.43 -18.00
CA ARG A 68 1.87 -3.50 -18.32
C ARG A 68 2.58 -4.61 -17.54
N VAL A 69 2.31 -4.72 -16.23
CA VAL A 69 2.92 -5.75 -15.38
C VAL A 69 2.44 -7.15 -15.77
N ILE A 70 1.15 -7.32 -16.04
CA ILE A 70 0.58 -8.59 -16.51
C ILE A 70 1.21 -9.01 -17.84
N VAL A 71 1.23 -8.12 -18.83
CA VAL A 71 1.82 -8.38 -20.15
C VAL A 71 3.29 -8.75 -20.04
N LYS A 72 4.07 -8.01 -19.23
CA LYS A 72 5.48 -8.33 -18.98
C LYS A 72 5.63 -9.73 -18.38
N ARG A 73 4.81 -10.09 -17.39
CA ARG A 73 4.88 -11.40 -16.75
C ARG A 73 4.50 -12.52 -17.71
N VAL A 74 3.46 -12.34 -18.52
CA VAL A 74 3.07 -13.29 -19.57
C VAL A 74 4.23 -13.52 -20.55
N HIS A 75 4.84 -12.45 -21.07
CA HIS A 75 6.00 -12.58 -21.95
C HIS A 75 7.19 -13.30 -21.31
N THR A 76 7.46 -13.06 -20.02
CA THR A 76 8.50 -13.79 -19.30
C THR A 76 8.16 -15.27 -19.15
N LEU A 77 6.89 -15.61 -18.88
CA LEU A 77 6.45 -17.00 -18.72
C LEU A 77 6.45 -17.77 -20.06
N THR A 78 6.21 -17.09 -21.17
CA THR A 78 6.23 -17.72 -22.51
C THR A 78 7.62 -17.83 -23.11
N LYS A 79 8.62 -17.13 -22.54
CA LYS A 79 10.02 -17.35 -22.86
C LYS A 79 10.51 -18.53 -22.05
N THR A 80 10.25 -19.74 -22.54
CA THR A 80 11.03 -20.91 -22.15
C THR A 80 12.46 -20.68 -22.61
N ASP A 81 13.43 -20.78 -21.70
CA ASP A 81 14.79 -21.11 -22.13
C ASP A 81 14.66 -22.42 -22.91
N ASP A 82 15.09 -22.44 -24.17
CA ASP A 82 15.26 -23.69 -24.91
C ASP A 82 16.25 -24.54 -24.11
N LEU A 83 15.73 -25.41 -23.24
CA LEU A 83 16.46 -26.54 -22.67
C LEU A 83 16.71 -27.55 -23.80
N SER A 84 17.50 -27.12 -24.77
CA SER A 84 18.27 -28.01 -25.64
C SER A 84 19.57 -28.31 -24.89
N ALA A 85 19.46 -29.22 -23.91
CA ALA A 85 20.56 -29.93 -23.29
C ALA A 85 20.57 -31.37 -23.80
#